data_AF-V4YD34-F1
#
_entry.id   AF-V4YD34-F1
#
_cell.length_a   1.000
_cell.length_b   1.000
_cell.length_c   1.000
_cell.angle_alpha   90.00
_cell.angle_beta   90.00
_cell.angle_gamma   90.00
#
_symmetry.space_group_name_H-M   'P 1'
#
loop_
_entity.id
_entity.type
_entity.pdbx_description
1 polymer ?
#
loop_
_entity_poly.entity_id
_entity_poly.type
_entity_poly.pdbx_seq_one_letter_code
_entity_poly.pdbx_strand_id
1 'polypeptide(L)' 'MRESFQSQLDALQRDVLVMGETVAKRLEAALRGITDGDVAAAEAVIERDDEINQTYLELESDCVDLLALQQPVASDLR' A
#
# COMPACT_ATOMS: atom_id res chain seq x y z
N MET A 1 10.09 -4.25 24.24
CA MET A 1 8.93 -3.39 23.93
C MET A 1 9.25 -2.44 22.78
N ARG A 2 10.25 -1.56 22.92
CA ARG A 2 10.66 -0.61 21.85
C ARG A 2 11.18 -1.26 20.57
N GLU A 3 11.92 -2.38 20.67
CA GLU A 3 12.38 -3.16 19.49
C GLU A 3 11.22 -3.80 18.70
N SER A 4 10.13 -4.17 19.39
CA SER A 4 8.94 -4.73 18.73
C SER A 4 8.17 -3.66 17.97
N PHE A 5 8.05 -2.46 18.55
CA PHE A 5 7.47 -1.30 17.85
C PHE A 5 8.27 -0.94 16.59
N GLN A 6 9.60 -0.82 16.70
CA GLN A 6 10.43 -0.51 15.54
C GLN A 6 10.32 -1.58 14.45
N SER A 7 10.29 -2.86 14.82
CA SER A 7 10.14 -3.96 13.84
C SER A 7 8.79 -3.92 13.12
N GLN A 8 7.70 -3.57 13.83
CA GLN A 8 6.37 -3.41 13.25
C GLN A 8 6.31 -2.17 12.35
N LEU A 9 6.91 -1.05 12.77
CA LEU A 9 7.00 0.16 11.96
C LEU A 9 7.79 -0.09 10.67
N ASP A 10 8.91 -0.81 10.75
CA ASP A 10 9.71 -1.16 9.57
C ASP A 10 8.93 -2.11 8.63
N ALA A 11 8.06 -2.98 9.17
CA ALA A 11 7.18 -3.83 8.36
C ALA A 11 6.14 -3.00 7.62
N LEU A 12 5.41 -2.16 8.35
CA LEU A 12 4.41 -1.24 7.81
C LEU A 12 5.01 -0.37 6.69
N GLN A 13 6.21 0.18 6.89
CA GLN A 13 6.90 0.96 5.85
C GLN A 13 7.21 0.13 4.60
N ARG A 14 7.65 -1.12 4.75
CA ARG A 14 7.87 -2.01 3.61
C ARG A 14 6.57 -2.30 2.87
N ASP A 15 5.49 -2.53 3.58
CA ASP A 15 4.20 -2.87 2.99
C ASP A 15 3.61 -1.67 2.22
N VAL A 16 3.77 -0.45 2.74
CA VAL A 16 3.46 0.79 2.01
C VAL A 16 4.27 0.91 0.72
N LEU A 17 5.58 0.60 0.75
CA LEU A 17 6.41 0.62 -0.46
C LEU A 17 5.95 -0.41 -1.50
N VAL A 18 5.59 -1.62 -1.06
CA VAL A 18 5.07 -2.68 -1.93
C VAL A 18 3.73 -2.28 -2.57
N MET A 19 2.84 -1.65 -1.81
CA MET A 19 1.60 -1.10 -2.35
C MET A 19 1.90 -0.02 -3.41
N GLY A 20 2.85 0.87 -3.13
CA GLY A 20 3.29 1.91 -4.08
C GLY A 20 3.86 1.34 -5.38
N GLU A 21 4.69 0.31 -5.31
CA GLU A 21 5.19 -0.40 -6.50
C GLU A 21 4.06 -1.03 -7.31
N THR A 22 3.06 -1.59 -6.63
CA THR A 22 1.90 -2.21 -7.28
C THR A 22 1.07 -1.16 -8.02
N VAL A 23 0.78 -0.03 -7.39
CA VAL A 23 0.10 1.11 -8.01
C VAL A 23 0.86 1.62 -9.23
N ALA A 24 2.19 1.76 -9.13
CA ALA A 24 3.02 2.22 -10.24
C ALA A 24 2.94 1.26 -11.45
N LYS A 25 2.99 -0.06 -11.21
CA LYS A 25 2.84 -1.07 -12.25
C LYS A 25 1.45 -1.04 -12.91
N ARG A 26 0.38 -0.84 -12.11
CA ARG A 26 -0.99 -0.71 -12.63
C ARG A 26 -1.14 0.54 -13.50
N LEU A 27 -0.57 1.66 -13.08
CA LEU A 27 -0.56 2.89 -13.87
C LEU A 27 0.16 2.70 -15.22
N GLU A 28 1.33 2.05 -15.21
CA GLU A 28 2.04 1.75 -16.46
C GLU A 28 1.21 0.86 -17.41
N ALA A 29 0.56 -0.18 -16.88
CA ALA A 29 -0.32 -1.04 -17.67
C ALA A 29 -1.52 -0.27 -18.24
N ALA A 30 -2.14 0.61 -17.46
CA ALA A 30 -3.25 1.45 -17.92
C ALA A 30 -2.82 2.40 -19.05
N LEU A 31 -1.65 3.04 -18.89
CA LEU A 31 -1.10 3.92 -19.92
C LEU A 31 -0.83 3.17 -21.22
N ARG A 32 -0.23 1.97 -21.15
CA ARG A 32 -0.03 1.10 -22.33
C ARG A 32 -1.35 0.70 -22.97
N GLY A 33 -2.36 0.33 -22.18
CA GLY A 33 -3.70 0.01 -22.68
C GLY A 33 -4.31 1.16 -23.50
N ILE A 34 -4.11 2.40 -23.04
CA ILE A 34 -4.58 3.60 -23.74
C ILE A 34 -3.76 3.89 -25.01
N THR A 35 -2.42 3.82 -24.94
CA THR A 35 -1.57 4.18 -26.09
C THR A 35 -1.61 3.16 -27.20
N ASP A 36 -1.67 1.88 -26.86
CA ASP A 36 -1.53 0.77 -27.79
C ASP A 36 -2.90 0.21 -28.23
N GLY A 37 -3.99 0.73 -27.65
CA GLY A 37 -5.35 0.25 -27.89
C GLY A 37 -5.62 -1.13 -27.28
N ASP A 38 -4.82 -1.56 -26.31
CA ASP A 38 -4.98 -2.82 -25.61
C ASP A 38 -6.07 -2.70 -24.52
N VAL A 39 -7.31 -2.90 -24.96
CA VAL A 39 -8.50 -2.85 -24.09
C VAL A 39 -8.43 -3.92 -22.99
N ALA A 40 -7.85 -5.10 -23.28
CA ALA A 40 -7.74 -6.17 -22.30
C ALA A 40 -6.80 -5.79 -21.15
N ALA A 41 -5.69 -5.09 -21.44
CA ALA A 41 -4.81 -4.55 -20.42
C ALA A 41 -5.52 -3.49 -19.55
N ALA A 42 -6.34 -2.63 -20.15
CA ALA A 42 -7.12 -1.63 -19.42
C ALA A 42 -8.19 -2.26 -18.51
N GLU A 43 -8.95 -3.24 -19.02
CA GLU A 43 -9.95 -4.00 -18.24
C GLU A 43 -9.29 -4.72 -17.07
N ALA A 44 -8.15 -5.36 -17.30
CA ALA A 44 -7.39 -6.08 -16.28
C ALA A 44 -6.78 -5.17 -15.19
N VAL A 45 -6.67 -3.86 -15.43
CA VAL A 45 -6.33 -2.87 -14.39
C VAL A 45 -7.56 -2.57 -13.54
N ILE A 46 -8.72 -2.34 -14.17
CA ILE A 46 -9.98 -2.05 -13.48
C ILE A 46 -10.38 -3.21 -12.56
N GLU A 47 -10.34 -4.45 -13.07
CA GLU A 47 -10.71 -5.64 -12.30
C GLU A 47 -9.85 -5.88 -11.05
N ARG A 48 -8.63 -5.32 -11.03
CA ARG A 48 -7.66 -5.54 -9.96
C ARG A 48 -7.43 -4.31 -9.08
N ASP A 49 -8.21 -3.25 -9.26
CA ASP A 49 -8.14 -2.06 -8.42
C ASP A 49 -8.53 -2.38 -6.95
N ASP A 50 -9.48 -3.30 -6.77
CA ASP A 50 -9.94 -3.75 -5.45
C ASP A 50 -8.80 -4.37 -4.60
N GLU A 51 -7.77 -4.94 -5.22
CA GLU A 51 -6.60 -5.48 -4.51
C GLU A 51 -5.82 -4.35 -3.80
N ILE A 52 -5.72 -3.18 -4.44
CA ILE A 52 -5.06 -2.01 -3.85
C ILE A 52 -5.91 -1.45 -2.71
N ASN A 53 -7.23 -1.39 -2.90
CA ASN A 53 -8.15 -0.94 -1.86
C ASN A 53 -8.07 -1.84 -0.62
N GLN A 54 -8.02 -3.15 -0.80
CA GLN A 54 -7.87 -4.10 0.29
C GLN A 54 -6.52 -3.92 1.01
N THR A 55 -5.43 -3.78 0.27
CA THR A 55 -4.10 -3.51 0.84
C THR A 55 -4.08 -2.21 1.64
N TYR A 56 -4.74 -1.16 1.15
CA TYR A 56 -4.86 0.12 1.87
C TYR A 56 -5.58 -0.05 3.20
N LEU A 57 -6.71 -0.77 3.23
CA LEU A 57 -7.48 -0.99 4.45
C LEU A 57 -6.70 -1.82 5.49
N GLU A 58 -5.92 -2.80 5.04
CA GLU A 58 -5.03 -3.57 5.91
C GLU A 58 -3.94 -2.68 6.53
N LEU A 59 -3.26 -1.86 5.71
CA LEU A 59 -2.26 -0.90 6.18
C LEU A 59 -2.84 0.12 7.17
N GLU A 60 -4.05 0.62 6.91
CA GLU A 60 -4.75 1.52 7.82
C GLU A 60 -5.04 0.85 9.17
N SER A 61 -5.51 -0.39 9.15
CA SER A 61 -5.73 -1.18 10.37
C SER A 61 -4.43 -1.36 11.15
N ASP A 62 -3.34 -1.74 10.47
CA ASP A 62 -2.03 -1.93 11.10
C ASP A 62 -1.49 -0.63 11.70
N CYS A 63 -1.73 0.51 11.06
CA CYS A 63 -1.40 1.82 11.61
C CYS A 63 -2.18 2.08 12.91
N VAL A 64 -3.49 1.87 12.90
CA VAL A 64 -4.35 2.08 14.07
C VAL A 64 -3.92 1.17 15.23
N ASP A 65 -3.65 -0.10 14.95
CA ASP A 65 -3.19 -1.05 15.96
C ASP A 65 -1.84 -0.64 16.54
N LEU A 66 -0.89 -0.24 15.70
CA LEU A 66 0.43 0.23 16.14
C LEU A 66 0.33 1.47 17.03
N LEU A 67 -0.52 2.43 16.67
CA LEU A 67 -0.78 3.65 17.45
C LEU A 67 -1.47 3.33 18.78
N ALA A 68 -2.48 2.45 18.76
CA ALA A 68 -3.26 2.08 19.94
C ALA A 68 -2.44 1.27 20.95
N LEU A 69 -1.55 0.40 20.48
CA LEU A 69 -0.78 -0.51 21.33
C LEU A 69 0.42 0.18 22.03
N GLN A 70 0.98 1.23 21.43
CA GLN A 70 2.30 1.75 21.85
C GLN A 70 2.33 3.22 22.31
N GLN A 71 1.21 3.97 22.24
CA GLN A 71 1.17 5.42 22.55
C GLN A 71 2.42 6.20 22.06
N PRO A 72 2.70 6.15 20.75
CA PRO A 72 3.93 6.73 20.20
C PRO A 72 4.03 8.24 20.46
N VAL A 73 5.25 8.71 20.67
CA VAL A 73 5.54 10.14 20.83
C VAL A 73 5.62 10.81 19.46
N ALA A 74 5.48 12.13 19.41
CA ALA A 74 5.39 12.89 18.15
C ALA A 74 6.55 12.65 17.14
N SER A 75 7.72 12.17 17.60
CA SER A 75 8.84 11.79 16.72
C SER A 75 8.57 10.53 15.89
N ASP A 76 7.70 9.65 16.37
CA ASP A 76 7.40 8.35 15.76
C ASP A 76 6.28 8.45 14.70
N LEU A 77 5.62 9.62 14.59
CA LEU A 77 4.53 9.91 13.66
C LEU A 77 4.99 10.55 12.33
N ARG A 78 6.29 10.63 12.09
CA ARG A 78 6.89 11.38 10.98
C ARG A 78 7.47 10.48 9.91
#